data_AF-A0A316HQS0-F1
#
_entry.id   AF-A0A316HQS0-F1
#
_cell.length_a   1.000
_cell.length_b   1.000
_cell.length_c   1.000
_cell.angle_alpha   90.00
_cell.angle_beta   90.00
_cell.angle_gamma   90.00
#
_symmetry.space_group_name_H-M   'P 1'
#
loop_
_entity.id
_entity.type
_entity.pdbx_description
1 polymer ?
#
loop_
_entity_poly.entity_id
_entity_poly.type
_entity_poly.pdbx_seq_one_letter_code
_entity_poly.pdbx_strand_id
1 'polypeptide(L)'
;MSKAKTLKVLSIITFLEIIGMIAWPIILGWGQLFSAAGAVLAAIFAIPLIYYVIFVIFLARYAKREPEDQNIGLVIFLNVLPIIFMVYLLDLA
;
A
#
# COMPACT_ATOMS: atom_id res chain seq x y z
N MET A 1 2.77 -7.20 -22.52
CA MET A 1 1.83 -6.27 -21.82
C MET A 1 2.38 -4.86 -22.00
N SER A 2 1.55 -3.85 -22.31
CA SER A 2 2.06 -2.47 -22.47
C SER A 2 2.30 -1.81 -21.11
N LYS A 3 3.28 -0.89 -21.01
CA LYS A 3 3.59 -0.14 -19.78
C LYS A 3 2.35 0.55 -19.20
N ALA A 4 1.54 1.17 -20.06
CA ALA A 4 0.27 1.80 -19.69
C ALA A 4 -0.73 0.80 -19.07
N LYS A 5 -0.85 -0.42 -19.63
CA LYS A 5 -1.70 -1.47 -19.06
C LYS A 5 -1.17 -1.92 -17.69
N THR A 6 0.14 -2.05 -17.54
CA THR A 6 0.77 -2.40 -16.25
C THR A 6 0.52 -1.33 -15.19
N LEU A 7 0.70 -0.04 -15.52
CA LEU A 7 0.42 1.05 -14.58
C LEU A 7 -1.06 1.11 -14.19
N LYS A 8 -1.99 0.84 -15.12
CA LYS A 8 -3.42 0.75 -14.80
C LYS A 8 -3.72 -0.38 -13.82
N VAL A 9 -3.15 -1.56 -14.05
CA VAL A 9 -3.30 -2.71 -13.13
C VAL A 9 -2.70 -2.37 -11.78
N LEU A 10 -1.52 -1.75 -11.75
CA LEU A 10 -0.85 -1.35 -10.51
C LEU A 10 -1.67 -0.32 -9.72
N SER A 11 -2.33 0.63 -10.38
CA SER A 11 -3.26 1.55 -9.73
C SER A 11 -4.43 0.82 -9.08
N ILE A 12 -5.03 -0.16 -9.78
CA ILE A 12 -6.12 -0.97 -9.22
C ILE A 12 -5.64 -1.74 -7.98
N ILE A 13 -4.47 -2.39 -8.06
CA ILE A 13 -3.86 -3.09 -6.93
C ILE A 13 -3.66 -2.12 -5.77
N THR A 14 -3.07 -0.94 -6.02
CA THR A 14 -2.85 0.08 -4.98
C THR A 14 -4.15 0.51 -4.31
N PHE A 15 -5.25 0.67 -5.05
CA PHE A 15 -6.55 0.96 -4.47
C PHE A 15 -7.09 -0.18 -3.59
N LEU A 16 -6.89 -1.44 -4.00
CA LEU A 16 -7.24 -2.59 -3.18
C LEU A 16 -6.42 -2.65 -1.90
N GLU A 17 -5.12 -2.32 -1.97
CA GLU A 17 -4.25 -2.22 -0.78
C GLU A 17 -4.78 -1.17 0.19
N ILE A 18 -5.20 0.02 -0.28
CA ILE A 18 -5.81 1.06 0.58
C ILE A 18 -7.04 0.51 1.31
N ILE A 19 -7.93 -0.17 0.58
CA ILE A 19 -9.12 -0.79 1.19
C ILE A 19 -8.72 -1.85 2.22
N GLY A 20 -7.72 -2.68 1.89
CA GLY A 20 -7.14 -3.66 2.79
C GLY A 20 -6.64 -3.01 4.08
N MET A 21 -5.85 -1.94 3.98
CA MET A 21 -5.30 -1.25 5.15
C MET A 21 -6.36 -0.65 6.07
N ILE A 22 -7.53 -0.29 5.54
CA ILE A 22 -8.67 0.19 6.34
C ILE A 22 -9.44 -0.98 6.98
N ALA A 23 -9.65 -2.06 6.22
CA ALA A 23 -10.48 -3.19 6.67
C ALA A 23 -9.73 -4.12 7.63
N TRP A 24 -8.43 -4.32 7.46
CA TRP A 24 -7.67 -5.32 8.21
C TRP A 24 -7.56 -5.06 9.72
N PRO A 25 -7.30 -3.82 10.20
CA PRO A 25 -7.33 -3.52 11.64
C PRO A 25 -8.67 -3.83 12.29
N ILE A 26 -9.75 -3.62 11.54
CA ILE A 26 -11.11 -3.86 11.97
C ILE A 26 -11.35 -5.37 12.11
N ILE A 27 -10.89 -6.17 11.14
CA ILE A 27 -11.02 -7.64 11.15
C ILE A 27 -10.14 -8.27 12.24
N LEU A 28 -8.88 -7.83 12.36
CA LEU A 28 -7.92 -8.39 13.30
C LEU A 28 -8.16 -7.94 14.75
N GLY A 29 -8.75 -6.75 14.94
CA GLY A 29 -8.74 -6.04 16.22
C GLY A 29 -10.09 -5.60 16.75
N TRP A 30 -11.22 -6.10 16.22
CA TRP A 30 -12.58 -5.65 16.62
C TRP A 30 -12.81 -5.62 18.14
N GLY A 31 -12.21 -6.55 18.90
CA GLY A 31 -12.29 -6.60 20.36
C GLY A 31 -11.21 -5.83 21.13
N GLN A 32 -10.17 -5.33 20.45
CA GLN A 32 -8.97 -4.76 21.07
C GLN A 32 -8.65 -3.32 20.62
N LEU A 33 -9.44 -2.74 19.71
CA LEU A 33 -9.22 -1.41 19.12
C LEU A 33 -8.97 -0.28 20.14
N PHE A 34 -9.52 -0.39 21.35
CA PHE A 34 -9.35 0.59 22.43
C PHE A 34 -8.26 0.24 23.46
N SER A 35 -7.53 -0.86 23.26
CA SER A 35 -6.41 -1.28 24.10
C SER A 35 -5.07 -0.79 23.54
N ALA A 36 -4.01 -0.87 24.34
CA ALA A 36 -2.64 -0.56 23.88
C ALA A 36 -2.24 -1.43 22.66
N ALA A 37 -2.64 -2.70 22.63
CA ALA A 37 -2.40 -3.59 21.49
C ALA A 37 -3.17 -3.14 20.23
N GLY A 38 -4.42 -2.68 20.38
CA GLY A 38 -5.19 -2.12 19.28
C GLY A 38 -4.61 -0.81 18.73
N ALA A 39 -4.04 0.03 19.59
CA ALA A 39 -3.35 1.25 19.16
C ALA A 39 -2.08 0.94 18.35
N VAL A 40 -1.29 -0.05 18.78
CA VAL A 40 -0.11 -0.53 18.04
C VAL A 40 -0.53 -1.11 16.69
N LEU A 41 -1.56 -1.96 16.66
CA LEU A 41 -2.11 -2.51 15.43
C LEU A 41 -2.57 -1.39 14.49
N ALA A 42 -3.35 -0.42 14.98
CA ALA A 42 -3.80 0.72 14.17
C ALA A 42 -2.62 1.51 13.59
N ALA A 43 -1.54 1.73 14.35
CA ALA A 43 -0.34 2.41 13.88
C ALA A 43 0.39 1.62 12.77
N ILE A 44 0.49 0.29 12.91
CA ILE A 44 1.09 -0.61 11.90
C ILE A 44 0.39 -0.48 10.56
N PHE A 45 -0.94 -0.33 10.54
CA PHE A 45 -1.71 -0.19 9.30
C PHE A 45 -1.81 1.26 8.79
N ALA A 46 -1.76 2.25 9.68
CA ALA A 46 -1.84 3.66 9.30
C ALA A 46 -0.64 4.12 8.45
N ILE A 47 0.57 3.62 8.74
CA ILE A 47 1.79 4.01 8.00
C ILE A 47 1.72 3.55 6.51
N PRO A 48 1.48 2.26 6.20
CA PRO A 48 1.25 1.79 4.83
C PRO A 48 0.06 2.48 4.15
N LEU A 49 -1.02 2.77 4.89
CA LEU A 49 -2.17 3.49 4.34
C LEU A 49 -1.77 4.86 3.79
N ILE A 50 -1.07 5.67 4.58
CA ILE A 50 -0.57 6.98 4.15
C ILE A 50 0.35 6.84 2.94
N TYR A 51 1.24 5.85 2.97
CA TYR A 51 2.11 5.56 1.83
C TYR A 51 1.30 5.29 0.57
N TYR A 52 0.30 4.41 0.63
CA TYR A 52 -0.49 4.03 -0.56
C TYR A 52 -1.33 5.18 -1.11
N VAL A 53 -1.85 6.05 -0.24
CA VAL A 53 -2.54 7.29 -0.67
C VAL A 53 -1.58 8.18 -1.45
N ILE A 54 -0.37 8.41 -0.96
CA ILE A 54 0.66 9.18 -1.66
C ILE A 54 1.07 8.49 -2.96
N PHE A 55 1.21 7.16 -2.92
CA PHE A 55 1.64 6.35 -4.05
C PHE A 55 0.62 6.36 -5.20
N VAL A 56 -0.69 6.36 -4.92
CA VAL A 56 -1.74 6.54 -5.95
C VAL A 56 -1.59 7.87 -6.67
N ILE A 57 -1.35 8.96 -5.92
CA ILE A 57 -1.15 10.30 -6.49
C ILE A 57 0.11 10.33 -7.35
N PHE A 58 1.19 9.71 -6.87
CA PHE A 58 2.42 9.52 -7.63
C PHE A 58 2.19 8.75 -8.93
N LEU A 59 1.50 7.59 -8.88
CA LEU A 59 1.17 6.77 -10.04
C LEU A 59 0.39 7.55 -11.10
N ALA A 60 -0.61 8.33 -10.68
CA ALA A 60 -1.41 9.15 -11.58
C ALA A 60 -0.57 10.19 -12.34
N ARG A 61 0.47 10.74 -11.70
CA ARG A 61 1.42 11.66 -12.34
C ARG A 61 2.45 10.91 -13.18
N TYR A 62 2.94 9.78 -12.69
CA TYR A 62 3.97 8.96 -13.34
C TYR A 62 3.47 8.37 -14.67
N ALA A 63 2.20 7.99 -14.75
CA ALA A 63 1.58 7.48 -15.97
C ALA A 63 1.53 8.49 -17.12
N LYS A 64 1.73 9.79 -16.84
CA LYS A 64 1.78 10.85 -17.86
C LYS A 64 3.20 11.09 -18.41
N ARG A 65 4.23 10.47 -17.83
CA ARG A 65 5.61 10.58 -18.31
C ARG A 65 5.81 9.81 -19.61
N GLU A 66 6.84 10.19 -20.36
CA GLU A 66 7.22 9.48 -21.57
C GLU A 66 7.56 8.00 -21.28
N PRO A 67 7.17 7.06 -22.15
CA PRO A 67 7.37 5.63 -21.88
C PRO A 67 8.83 5.24 -21.66
N GLU A 68 9.79 5.95 -22.25
CA GLU A 68 11.23 5.74 -22.09
C GLU A 68 11.73 6.03 -20.68
N ASP A 69 11.18 7.04 -20.01
CA ASP A 69 11.49 7.40 -18.62
C ASP A 69 10.80 6.49 -17.59
N GLN A 70 9.87 5.63 -18.03
CA GLN A 70 9.12 4.76 -17.14
C GLN A 70 9.89 3.48 -16.83
N ASN A 71 10.51 3.43 -15.64
CA ASN A 71 10.98 2.21 -15.00
C ASN A 71 9.82 1.51 -14.26
N ILE A 72 9.18 0.56 -14.93
CA ILE A 72 8.03 -0.18 -14.39
C ILE A 72 8.42 -1.12 -13.26
N GLY A 73 9.60 -1.75 -13.35
CA GLY A 73 10.07 -2.68 -12.32
C GLY A 73 10.25 -2.00 -10.96
N LEU A 74 10.84 -0.80 -10.96
CA LEU A 74 10.99 0.01 -9.74
C LEU A 74 9.63 0.38 -9.14
N VAL A 75 8.66 0.78 -9.97
CA VAL A 75 7.34 1.21 -9.49
C VAL A 75 6.58 0.03 -8.88
N ILE A 76 6.67 -1.16 -9.49
CA ILE A 76 6.10 -2.38 -8.90
C ILE A 76 6.77 -2.67 -7.55
N PHE A 77 8.10 -2.62 -7.48
CA PHE A 77 8.82 -2.84 -6.22
C PHE A 77 8.37 -1.87 -5.11
N LEU A 78 8.26 -0.58 -5.44
CA LEU A 78 7.78 0.46 -4.52
C LEU A 78 6.33 0.21 -4.06
N ASN A 79 5.50 -0.45 -4.86
CA ASN A 79 4.14 -0.80 -4.45
C ASN A 79 4.12 -1.94 -3.40
N VAL A 80 5.05 -2.89 -3.49
CA VAL A 80 5.07 -4.07 -2.60
C VAL A 80 5.82 -3.80 -1.28
N LEU A 81 6.72 -2.81 -1.27
CA LEU A 81 7.56 -2.47 -0.12
C LEU A 81 6.78 -2.25 1.21
N PRO A 82 5.64 -1.54 1.25
CA PRO A 82 4.88 -1.37 2.49
C PRO A 82 4.31 -2.67 3.05
N ILE A 83 3.89 -3.60 2.19
CA ILE A 83 3.39 -4.92 2.63
C ILE A 83 4.53 -5.73 3.26
N ILE A 84 5.71 -5.75 2.63
CA ILE A 84 6.89 -6.45 3.18
C ILE A 84 7.22 -5.88 4.57
N PHE A 85 7.26 -4.55 4.69
CA PHE A 85 7.50 -3.88 5.96
C PHE A 85 6.43 -4.22 7.01
N MET A 86 5.15 -4.21 6.62
CA MET A 86 4.04 -4.53 7.51
C MET A 86 4.10 -5.99 8.00
N VAL A 87 4.35 -6.96 7.10
CA VAL A 87 4.49 -8.38 7.45
C VAL A 87 5.63 -8.56 8.45
N TYR A 88 6.77 -7.89 8.24
CA TYR A 88 7.89 -7.92 9.18
C TYR A 88 7.52 -7.36 10.57
N LEU A 89 6.80 -6.23 10.62
CA LEU A 89 6.36 -5.66 11.90
C LEU A 89 5.36 -6.54 12.63
N LEU A 90 4.45 -7.20 11.90
CA LEU A 90 3.47 -8.12 12.49
C LEU A 90 4.10 -9.40 13.01
N ASP A 91 5.24 -9.84 12.47
CA ASP A 91 6.00 -10.99 12.97
C ASP A 91 6.76 -10.68 14.27
N LEU A 92 7.11 -9.40 14.49
CA LEU A 92 7.81 -8.94 15.69
C LEU A 92 6.89 -8.54 16.84
N ALA A 93 5.61 -8.26 16.56
CA ALA A 93 4.63 -7.73 17.52
C ALA A 93 3.87 -8.86 18.22
#